data_AF-A0AA96FT34-F1
#
_entry.id   AF-A0AA96FT34-F1
#
_cell.length_a   1.000
_cell.length_b   1.000
_cell.length_c   1.000
_cell.angle_alpha   90.00
_cell.angle_beta   90.00
_cell.angle_gamma   90.00
#
_symmetry.space_group_name_H-M   'P 1'
#
loop_
_entity.id
_entity.type
_entity.pdbx_description
1 polymer ?
#
loop_
_entity_poly.entity_id
_entity_poly.type
_entity_poly.pdbx_seq_one_letter_code
_entity_poly.pdbx_strand_id
1 'polypeptide(L)'
;MTVYIDPPTWPGHGRLWSHLISDLSYDELHAFAERLGVPRRAFERDHYDLPSHRHADAVAAGAVEVSSREVVRLLHASGLRRPKGRVQPRNA
;
A
#
# COMPACT_ATOMS: atom_id res chain seq x y z
N MET A 1 -12.34 5.28 7.10
CA MET A 1 -11.24 5.96 6.38
C MET A 1 -10.00 5.66 7.18
N THR A 2 -9.23 4.69 6.70
CA THR A 2 -8.08 4.19 7.43
C THR A 2 -6.99 3.81 6.43
N VAL A 3 -5.79 4.30 6.67
CA VAL A 3 -4.59 3.83 5.99
C VAL A 3 -4.02 2.67 6.79
N TYR A 4 -3.73 1.56 6.12
CA TYR A 4 -3.18 0.36 6.75
C TYR A 4 -1.78 0.07 6.23
N ILE A 5 -0.92 -0.48 7.09
CA ILE A 5 0.43 -0.91 6.75
C ILE A 5 0.69 -2.32 7.29
N ASP A 6 1.44 -3.15 6.57
CA ASP A 6 1.94 -4.42 7.12
C ASP A 6 3.38 -4.32 7.66
N PRO A 7 3.78 -5.21 8.60
CA PRO A 7 5.17 -5.28 9.03
C PRO A 7 6.11 -5.50 7.84
N PRO A 8 7.33 -4.96 7.89
CA PRO A 8 8.26 -5.05 6.77
C PRO A 8 8.85 -6.45 6.67
N THR A 9 8.10 -7.40 6.12
CA THR A 9 8.50 -8.82 5.99
C THR A 9 8.78 -9.24 4.56
N TRP A 10 8.50 -8.39 3.57
CA TRP A 10 8.66 -8.72 2.16
C TRP A 10 10.08 -8.42 1.67
N PRO A 11 10.87 -9.42 1.24
CA PRO A 11 12.22 -9.21 0.77
C PRO A 11 12.24 -8.68 -0.67
N GLY A 12 13.08 -7.67 -0.95
CA GLY A 12 13.30 -7.16 -2.30
C GLY A 12 14.43 -6.14 -2.35
N HIS A 13 15.25 -6.16 -3.40
CA HIS A 13 16.37 -5.21 -3.58
C HIS A 13 17.30 -5.08 -2.36
N GLY A 14 17.58 -6.19 -1.66
CA GLY A 14 18.45 -6.22 -0.48
C GLY A 14 17.87 -5.58 0.79
N ARG A 15 16.56 -5.32 0.83
CA ARG A 15 15.86 -4.76 1.99
C ARG A 15 14.51 -5.43 2.20
N LEU A 16 13.90 -5.13 3.35
CA LEU A 16 12.53 -5.53 3.65
C LEU A 16 11.56 -4.38 3.35
N TRP A 17 10.33 -4.76 3.00
CA TRP A 17 9.31 -3.85 2.52
C TRP A 17 7.97 -4.11 3.21
N SER A 18 7.23 -3.02 3.37
CA SER A 18 5.84 -2.95 3.80
C SER A 18 4.96 -2.45 2.65
N HIS A 19 3.69 -2.80 2.69
CA HIS A 19 2.64 -2.37 1.80
C HIS A 19 1.69 -1.45 2.55
N LEU A 20 1.50 -0.25 2.01
CA LEU A 20 0.59 0.76 2.54
C LEU A 20 -0.65 0.86 1.64
N ILE A 21 -1.85 0.74 2.21
CA ILE A 21 -3.13 0.77 1.48
C ILE A 21 -4.14 1.72 2.13
N SER A 22 -5.20 2.08 1.40
CA SER A 22 -6.44 2.63 1.94
C SER A 22 -7.58 1.64 1.70
N ASP A 23 -8.59 1.65 2.56
CA ASP A 23 -9.85 0.92 2.39
C ASP A 23 -10.95 1.71 1.67
N LEU A 24 -10.69 2.98 1.34
CA LEU A 24 -11.70 3.90 0.82
C LEU A 24 -11.34 4.49 -0.55
N SER A 25 -10.14 5.05 -0.70
CA SER A 25 -9.76 5.73 -1.96
C SER A 25 -8.24 5.82 -2.15
N TYR A 26 -7.81 5.91 -3.40
CA TYR A 26 -6.41 6.20 -3.68
C TYR A 26 -6.03 7.66 -3.39
N ASP A 27 -6.96 8.61 -3.47
CA ASP A 27 -6.69 10.02 -3.20
C ASP A 27 -6.24 10.22 -1.74
N GLU A 28 -6.93 9.57 -0.81
CA GLU A 28 -6.49 9.52 0.59
C GLU A 28 -5.09 8.90 0.71
N LEU A 29 -4.87 7.75 0.09
CA LEU A 29 -3.60 7.04 0.14
C LEU A 29 -2.46 7.90 -0.42
N HIS A 30 -2.71 8.67 -1.48
CA HIS A 30 -1.76 9.59 -2.07
C HIS A 30 -1.46 10.77 -1.13
N ALA A 31 -2.49 11.37 -0.55
CA ALA A 31 -2.32 12.46 0.41
C ALA A 31 -1.54 12.00 1.64
N PHE A 32 -1.77 10.77 2.12
CA PHE A 32 -1.02 10.19 3.24
C PHE A 32 0.46 9.96 2.87
N ALA A 33 0.72 9.35 1.71
CA ALA A 33 2.08 9.11 1.22
C ALA A 33 2.84 10.42 0.99
N GLU A 34 2.18 11.46 0.47
CA GLU A 34 2.76 12.78 0.27
C GLU A 34 3.20 13.42 1.60
N ARG A 35 2.37 13.35 2.65
CA ARG A 35 2.74 13.83 3.99
C ARG A 35 3.94 13.10 4.58
N LEU A 36 4.15 11.84 4.22
CA LEU A 36 5.33 11.04 4.59
C LEU A 36 6.55 11.28 3.68
N GLY A 37 6.46 12.17 2.68
CA GLY A 37 7.51 12.39 1.69
C GLY A 37 7.80 11.13 0.86
N VAL A 38 6.80 10.28 0.65
CA VAL A 38 6.87 9.11 -0.24
C VAL A 38 6.54 9.56 -1.66
N PRO A 39 7.44 9.36 -2.64
CA PRO A 39 7.21 9.85 -3.99
C PRO A 39 6.10 9.03 -4.67
N ARG A 40 5.28 9.70 -5.50
CA ARG A 40 4.16 9.09 -6.24
C ARG A 40 4.55 7.85 -7.06
N ARG A 41 5.80 7.78 -7.53
CA ARG A 41 6.35 6.64 -8.29
C ARG A 41 6.49 5.34 -7.50
N ALA A 42 6.41 5.39 -6.16
CA ALA A 42 6.40 4.20 -5.31
C ALA A 42 5.00 3.56 -5.21
N PHE A 43 4.00 4.12 -5.91
CA PHE A 43 2.66 3.56 -5.98
C PHE A 43 2.59 2.43 -7.00
N GLU A 44 2.26 1.25 -6.54
CA GLU A 44 2.12 0.03 -7.34
C GLU A 44 0.64 -0.31 -7.57
N ARG A 45 -0.05 0.60 -8.26
CA ARG A 45 -1.44 0.48 -8.77
C ARG A 45 -2.55 0.55 -7.72
N ASP A 46 -2.34 -0.03 -6.54
CA ASP A 46 -3.32 -0.04 -5.44
C ASP A 46 -2.71 0.10 -4.04
N HIS A 47 -1.38 0.11 -3.92
CA HIS A 47 -0.65 0.28 -2.67
C HIS A 47 0.65 1.06 -2.90
N TYR A 48 1.29 1.51 -1.82
CA TYR A 48 2.68 1.95 -1.85
C TYR A 48 3.59 0.90 -1.23
N ASP A 49 4.75 0.70 -1.85
CA ASP A 49 5.85 -0.07 -1.26
C ASP A 49 6.73 0.85 -0.42
N LEU A 50 6.81 0.59 0.88
CA LEU A 50 7.64 1.34 1.82
C LEU A 50 8.83 0.49 2.28
N PRO A 51 10.06 1.02 2.20
CA PRO A 51 11.21 0.32 2.78
C PRO A 51 11.08 0.27 4.31
N SER A 52 11.64 -0.78 4.94
CA SER A 52 11.51 -1.05 6.38
C SER A 52 11.78 0.14 7.29
N HIS A 53 12.73 1.02 6.95
CA HIS A 53 13.05 2.21 7.76
C HIS A 53 11.93 3.25 7.81
N ARG A 54 10.95 3.23 6.90
CA ARG A 54 9.78 4.13 6.90
C ARG A 54 8.55 3.55 7.59
N HIS A 55 8.60 2.28 8.01
CA HIS A 55 7.46 1.63 8.65
C HIS A 55 7.04 2.36 9.93
N ALA A 56 8.01 2.67 10.81
CA ALA A 56 7.76 3.39 12.04
C ALA A 56 7.18 4.81 11.78
N ASP A 57 7.67 5.52 10.76
CA ASP A 57 7.16 6.83 10.37
C ASP A 57 5.69 6.76 9.92
N ALA A 58 5.33 5.71 9.17
CA ALA A 58 3.95 5.51 8.72
C ALA A 58 3.00 5.23 9.89
N VAL A 59 3.41 4.37 10.84
CA VAL A 59 2.64 4.10 12.06
C VAL A 59 2.51 5.37 12.91
N ALA A 60 3.60 6.13 13.09
CA ALA A 60 3.57 7.40 13.81
C ALA A 60 2.68 8.46 13.14
N ALA A 61 2.56 8.44 11.81
CA ALA A 61 1.66 9.29 11.05
C ALA A 61 0.19 8.82 11.06
N GLY A 62 -0.13 7.72 11.76
CA GLY A 62 -1.48 7.23 11.96
C GLY A 62 -1.90 6.09 11.05
N ALA A 63 -0.97 5.44 10.32
CA ALA A 63 -1.28 4.18 9.66
C ALA A 63 -1.54 3.08 10.70
N VAL A 64 -2.58 2.28 10.48
CA VAL A 64 -2.91 1.15 11.34
C VAL A 64 -2.12 -0.08 10.89
N GLU A 65 -1.25 -0.58 11.76
CA GLU A 65 -0.51 -1.82 11.49
C GLU A 65 -1.45 -3.03 11.48
N VAL A 66 -1.41 -3.83 10.42
CA VAL A 66 -2.16 -5.07 10.25
C VAL A 66 -1.30 -6.12 9.56
N SER A 67 -1.67 -7.40 9.60
CA SER A 67 -0.91 -8.43 8.85
C SER A 67 -1.00 -8.23 7.33
N SER A 68 -0.01 -8.72 6.57
CA SER A 68 -0.08 -8.72 5.09
C SER A 68 -1.32 -9.44 4.55
N ARG A 69 -1.80 -10.47 5.26
CA ARG A 69 -3.05 -11.17 4.90
C ARG A 69 -4.26 -10.23 5.02
N GLU A 70 -4.27 -9.39 6.05
CA GLU A 70 -5.33 -8.42 6.28
C GLU A 70 -5.27 -7.27 5.26
N VAL A 71 -4.08 -6.81 4.87
CA VAL A 71 -3.91 -5.87 3.74
C VAL A 71 -4.60 -6.40 2.48
N VAL A 72 -4.33 -7.65 2.12
CA VAL A 72 -4.98 -8.29 0.95
C VAL A 72 -6.49 -8.36 1.14
N ARG A 73 -6.97 -8.76 2.33
CA ARG A 73 -8.41 -8.82 2.64
C ARG A 73 -9.10 -7.46 2.47
N LEU A 74 -8.49 -6.40 2.98
CA LEU A 74 -9.00 -5.02 2.89
C LEU A 74 -9.00 -4.47 1.46
N LEU A 75 -7.95 -4.74 0.68
CA LEU A 75 -7.93 -4.38 -0.75
C LEU A 75 -9.05 -5.06 -1.54
N HIS A 76 -9.34 -6.32 -1.23
CA HIS A 76 -10.44 -7.03 -1.87
C HIS A 76 -11.81 -6.51 -1.41
N ALA A 77 -11.99 -6.28 -0.10
CA ALA A 77 -13.25 -5.80 0.46
C ALA A 77 -13.61 -4.36 0.01
N SER A 78 -12.60 -3.50 -0.16
CA SER A 78 -12.77 -2.12 -0.64
C SER A 78 -13.03 -2.02 -2.15
N GLY A 79 -12.79 -3.09 -2.92
CA GLY A 79 -12.83 -3.05 -4.38
C GLY A 79 -11.65 -2.30 -5.01
N LEU A 80 -10.64 -1.89 -4.23
CA LEU A 80 -9.47 -1.16 -4.71
C LEU A 80 -8.36 -2.06 -5.26
N ARG A 81 -8.47 -3.39 -5.16
CA ARG A 81 -7.44 -4.31 -5.66
C ARG A 81 -7.23 -4.19 -7.17
N ARG A 82 -5.98 -3.94 -7.61
CA ARG A 82 -5.51 -3.92 -9.01
C ARG A 82 -4.29 -4.85 -9.23
N PRO A 83 -4.52 -6.15 -9.50
CA PRO A 83 -3.44 -7.13 -9.62
C PRO A 83 -2.47 -6.84 -10.77
N LYS A 84 -1.20 -7.20 -10.57
CA LYS A 84 -0.20 -7.29 -11.65
C LYS A 84 -0.49 -8.56 -12.47
N GLY A 85 -0.89 -8.41 -13.73
CA GLY A 85 -1.05 -9.53 -14.67
C GLY A 85 -2.46 -9.79 -15.24
N ARG A 86 -3.50 -9.04 -14.84
CA ARG A 86 -4.76 -9.05 -15.62
C ARG A 86 -4.61 -8.16 -16.84
N VAL A 87 -4.31 -8.78 -17.98
CA VAL A 87 -4.62 -8.18 -19.30
C VAL A 87 -6.13 -7.94 -19.30
N GLN A 88 -6.58 -6.68 -19.38
CA GLN A 88 -7.98 -6.44 -19.75
C GLN A 88 -8.18 -7.04 -21.14
N PRO A 89 -9.20 -7.88 -21.38
CA PRO A 89 -9.54 -8.22 -22.75
C PRO A 89 -9.81 -6.89 -23.47
N ARG A 90 -9.06 -6.65 -24.55
CA ARG A 90 -9.34 -5.54 -25.45
C ARG A 90 -10.68 -5.89 -26.07
N ASN A 91 -11.74 -5.18 -25.67
CA ASN A 91 -13.00 -5.27 -26.39
C ASN A 91 -12.73 -4.81 -27.83
N ALA A 92 -12.91 -5.73 -28.77
CA ALA A 92 -12.92 -5.48 -30.20
C ALA A 92 -14.28 -4.89 -30.61
#